data_AF-A0A1I2BGR8-F1
#
_entry.id   AF-A0A1I2BGR8-F1
#
_cell.length_a   1.000
_cell.length_b   1.000
_cell.length_c   1.000
_cell.angle_alpha   90.00
_cell.angle_beta   90.00
_cell.angle_gamma   90.00
#
_symmetry.space_group_name_H-M   'P 1'
#
loop_
_entity.id
_entity.type
_entity.pdbx_description
1 polymer ?
#
loop_
_entity_poly.entity_id
_entity_poly.type
_entity_poly.pdbx_seq_one_letter_code
_entity_poly.pdbx_strand_id
1 'polypeptide(L)'
;MKKVVCLCLILIIALTGCNRSLSLMTEVELPNQNEEIRTFVDRVKDKNGIYLYSVVGKDEYFIVNYSVIQQGKQVKLFNGSRAEFREDVFTILMDEIEVKNTEGDHSNSHYLDNKQLGLHIYKLDKQQTTSIKVIKNGREIPIDRIGS
;
A
#
# COMPACT_ATOMS: atom_id res chain seq x y z
N MET A 1 -10.83 17.83 51.01
CA MET A 1 -9.95 18.20 49.87
C MET A 1 -9.25 17.00 49.22
N LYS A 2 -8.70 16.02 49.97
CA LYS A 2 -8.04 14.81 49.42
C LYS A 2 -8.92 13.95 48.46
N LYS A 3 -10.24 13.90 48.67
CA LYS A 3 -11.18 13.11 47.84
C LYS A 3 -11.42 13.70 46.44
N VAL A 4 -11.33 15.02 46.30
CA VAL A 4 -11.54 15.71 45.01
C VAL A 4 -10.33 15.55 44.09
N VAL A 5 -9.12 15.58 44.67
CA VAL A 5 -7.86 15.35 43.94
C VAL A 5 -7.80 13.93 43.34
N CYS A 6 -8.32 12.94 44.07
CA CYS A 6 -8.39 11.55 43.59
C CYS A 6 -9.36 11.40 42.40
N LEU A 7 -10.48 12.12 42.41
CA LEU A 7 -11.48 12.07 41.34
C LEU A 7 -10.94 12.69 40.04
N CYS A 8 -10.18 13.79 40.13
CA CYS A 8 -9.55 14.42 38.95
C CYS A 8 -8.47 13.52 38.31
N LEU A 9 -7.75 12.74 39.11
CA LEU A 9 -6.70 11.82 38.62
C LEU A 9 -7.29 10.66 37.80
N ILE A 10 -8.45 10.14 38.20
CA ILE A 10 -9.16 9.08 37.46
C ILE A 10 -9.69 9.62 36.12
N LEU A 11 -10.14 10.88 36.08
CA LEU A 11 -10.67 11.50 34.86
C LEU A 11 -9.60 11.70 33.77
N ILE A 12 -8.35 12.01 34.18
CA ILE A 12 -7.22 12.22 33.26
C ILE A 12 -6.78 10.90 32.61
N ILE A 13 -6.82 9.79 33.34
CA ILE A 13 -6.46 8.45 32.82
C ILE A 13 -7.54 7.94 31.85
N ALA A 14 -8.81 8.31 32.05
CA ALA A 14 -9.89 7.97 31.12
C ALA A 14 -9.82 8.75 29.79
N LEU A 15 -9.16 9.92 29.76
CA LEU A 15 -8.99 10.75 28.58
C LEU A 15 -7.80 10.34 27.70
N THR A 16 -6.85 9.55 28.22
CA THR A 16 -5.83 8.90 27.39
C THR A 16 -6.40 7.66 26.72
N GLY A 17 -7.51 7.82 26.00
CA GLY A 17 -8.00 6.83 25.06
C GLY A 17 -6.90 6.57 24.05
N CYS A 18 -6.38 5.34 24.05
CA CYS A 18 -5.31 4.93 23.16
C CYS A 18 -5.81 5.06 21.72
N ASN A 19 -5.41 6.15 21.05
CA ASN A 19 -5.76 6.39 19.65
C ASN A 19 -4.90 5.46 18.80
N ARG A 20 -5.24 4.17 18.77
CA ARG A 20 -4.67 3.22 17.82
C ARG A 20 -5.15 3.66 16.45
N SER A 21 -4.28 4.31 15.69
CA SER A 21 -4.53 4.62 14.30
C SER A 21 -4.86 3.31 13.58
N LEU A 22 -6.12 3.14 13.18
CA LEU A 22 -6.54 1.98 12.41
C LEU A 22 -5.80 2.04 11.07
N SER A 23 -4.91 1.08 10.80
CA SER A 23 -4.23 1.01 9.51
C SER A 23 -5.21 0.48 8.48
N LEU A 24 -5.70 1.35 7.59
CA LEU A 24 -6.63 0.99 6.51
C LEU A 24 -6.02 0.07 5.46
N MET A 25 -4.70 -0.09 5.52
CA MET A 25 -3.93 -0.90 4.60
C MET A 25 -2.76 -1.52 5.35
N THR A 26 -2.56 -2.82 5.18
CA THR A 26 -1.46 -3.54 5.83
C THR A 26 -0.64 -4.27 4.77
N GLU A 27 0.66 -4.03 4.75
CA GLU A 27 1.57 -4.78 3.90
C GLU A 27 1.62 -6.23 4.39
N VAL A 28 1.44 -7.17 3.46
CA VAL A 28 1.43 -8.60 3.75
C VAL A 28 2.41 -9.30 2.83
N GLU A 29 3.15 -10.27 3.37
CA GLU A 29 3.79 -11.27 2.54
C GLU A 29 2.71 -12.11 1.85
N LEU A 30 3.02 -12.67 0.67
CA LEU A 30 2.08 -13.49 -0.08
C LEU A 30 1.38 -14.48 0.87
N PRO A 31 0.04 -14.40 1.05
CA PRO A 31 -0.62 -15.28 2.00
C PRO A 31 -0.49 -16.71 1.50
N ASN A 32 0.28 -17.55 2.20
CA ASN A 32 0.49 -18.96 1.85
C ASN A 32 -0.83 -19.75 1.65
N GLN A 33 -1.93 -19.25 2.20
CA GLN A 33 -3.25 -19.90 2.20
C GLN A 33 -4.19 -19.38 1.10
N ASN A 34 -3.82 -18.35 0.32
CA ASN A 34 -4.68 -17.80 -0.75
C ASN A 34 -4.12 -18.10 -2.14
N GLU A 35 -4.43 -19.30 -2.65
CA GLU A 35 -3.94 -19.80 -3.94
C GLU A 35 -4.35 -18.94 -5.14
N GLU A 36 -5.52 -18.32 -5.10
CA GLU A 36 -6.00 -17.46 -6.18
C GLU A 36 -5.15 -16.18 -6.32
N ILE A 37 -4.80 -15.57 -5.18
CA ILE A 37 -3.91 -14.40 -5.15
C ILE A 37 -2.52 -14.80 -5.61
N ARG A 38 -2.01 -15.95 -5.16
CA ARG A 38 -0.71 -16.46 -5.63
C ARG A 38 -0.71 -16.62 -7.15
N THR A 39 -1.73 -17.27 -7.69
CA THR A 39 -1.91 -17.46 -9.13
C THR A 39 -2.00 -16.12 -9.85
N PHE A 40 -2.67 -15.12 -9.26
CA PHE A 40 -2.71 -13.78 -9.82
C PHE A 40 -1.32 -13.13 -9.87
N VAL A 41 -0.62 -13.11 -8.73
CA VAL A 41 0.74 -12.57 -8.63
C VAL A 41 1.66 -13.27 -9.63
N ASP A 42 1.60 -14.59 -9.73
CA ASP A 42 2.42 -15.37 -10.67
C ASP A 42 2.19 -14.99 -12.13
N ARG A 43 0.97 -14.59 -12.49
CA ARG A 43 0.66 -14.11 -13.85
C ARG A 43 1.20 -12.71 -14.14
N VAL A 44 1.36 -11.88 -13.12
CA VAL A 44 1.81 -10.49 -13.27
C VAL A 44 3.26 -10.25 -12.84
N LYS A 45 3.96 -11.25 -12.31
CA LYS A 45 5.33 -11.12 -11.78
C LYS A 45 6.32 -10.57 -12.81
N ASP A 46 6.15 -10.93 -14.08
CA ASP A 46 7.01 -10.52 -15.20
C ASP A 46 6.56 -9.21 -15.86
N LYS A 47 5.60 -8.50 -15.26
CA LYS A 47 5.07 -7.22 -15.77
C LYS A 47 4.97 -6.18 -14.67
N ASN A 48 5.63 -5.05 -14.87
CA ASN A 48 5.44 -3.91 -13.98
C ASN A 48 4.01 -3.38 -14.09
N GLY A 49 3.42 -3.04 -12.95
CA GLY A 49 2.05 -2.55 -12.91
C GLY A 49 1.52 -2.34 -11.50
N ILE A 50 0.34 -1.74 -11.46
CA ILE A 50 -0.42 -1.46 -10.25
C ILE A 50 -1.77 -2.13 -10.44
N TYR A 51 -2.14 -3.01 -9.52
CA TYR A 51 -3.28 -3.90 -9.67
C TYR A 51 -4.16 -3.88 -8.43
N LEU A 52 -5.46 -4.10 -8.65
CA LEU A 52 -6.44 -4.28 -7.59
C LEU A 52 -7.08 -5.65 -7.74
N TYR A 53 -6.79 -6.54 -6.79
CA TYR A 53 -7.50 -7.80 -6.64
C TYR A 53 -8.74 -7.58 -5.78
N SER A 54 -9.92 -7.72 -6.37
CA SER A 54 -11.21 -7.41 -5.76
C SER A 54 -12.23 -8.43 -6.24
N VAL A 55 -12.37 -9.53 -5.49
CA VAL A 55 -13.33 -10.61 -5.74
C VAL A 55 -14.43 -10.54 -4.69
N VAL A 56 -15.69 -10.64 -5.12
CA VAL A 56 -16.85 -10.60 -4.22
C VAL A 56 -16.74 -11.66 -3.12
N GLY A 57 -16.92 -11.24 -1.87
CA GLY A 57 -16.88 -12.12 -0.70
C GLY A 57 -15.46 -12.52 -0.25
N LYS A 58 -14.41 -11.96 -0.85
CA LYS A 58 -13.01 -12.20 -0.46
C LYS A 58 -12.32 -10.92 -0.01
N ASP A 59 -11.19 -11.09 0.67
CA ASP A 59 -10.27 -10.01 0.99
C ASP A 59 -9.81 -9.31 -0.30
N GLU A 60 -9.69 -7.98 -0.25
CA GLU A 60 -9.18 -7.17 -1.35
C GLU A 60 -7.71 -6.82 -1.15
N TYR A 61 -6.97 -6.77 -2.24
CA TYR A 61 -5.53 -6.52 -2.21
C TYR A 61 -5.12 -5.49 -3.25
N PHE A 62 -4.33 -4.53 -2.80
CA PHE A 62 -3.62 -3.60 -3.66
C PHE A 62 -2.20 -4.12 -3.89
N ILE A 63 -1.81 -4.26 -5.15
CA ILE A 63 -0.58 -4.93 -5.55
C ILE A 63 0.24 -3.99 -6.44
N VAL A 64 1.47 -3.71 -6.04
CA VAL A 64 2.43 -2.90 -6.81
C VAL A 64 3.58 -3.81 -7.22
N ASN A 65 3.81 -3.95 -8.52
CA ASN A 65 4.93 -4.70 -9.04
C ASN A 65 5.86 -3.78 -9.84
N TYR A 66 7.06 -3.52 -9.32
CA TYR A 66 8.17 -2.86 -10.02
C TYR A 66 9.42 -3.76 -10.09
N SER A 67 9.22 -5.08 -10.11
CA SER A 67 10.31 -6.07 -10.12
C SER A 67 11.10 -6.12 -11.43
N VAL A 68 10.52 -5.67 -12.55
CA VAL A 68 11.13 -5.80 -13.88
C VAL A 68 11.88 -4.52 -14.25
N ILE A 69 13.20 -4.60 -14.27
CA ILE A 69 14.06 -3.48 -14.68
C ILE A 69 14.45 -3.65 -16.15
N GLN A 70 14.08 -2.68 -16.99
CA GLN A 70 14.53 -2.63 -18.38
C GLN A 70 15.79 -1.76 -18.49
N GLN A 71 16.88 -2.33 -19.02
CA GLN A 71 18.12 -1.60 -19.25
C GLN A 71 17.93 -0.45 -20.24
N GLY A 72 18.62 0.66 -20.01
CA GLY A 72 18.56 1.85 -20.87
C GLY A 72 17.25 2.64 -20.78
N LYS A 73 16.34 2.28 -19.87
CA LYS A 73 15.10 3.02 -19.61
C LYS A 73 15.11 3.65 -18.22
N GLN A 74 14.26 4.65 -18.01
CA GLN A 74 13.95 5.13 -16.67
C GLN A 74 13.30 4.00 -15.88
N VAL A 75 13.79 3.79 -14.66
CA VAL A 75 13.26 2.80 -13.71
C VAL A 75 12.36 3.53 -12.73
N LYS A 76 11.17 2.99 -12.52
CA LYS A 76 10.22 3.48 -11.53
C LYS A 76 10.41 2.70 -10.25
N LEU A 77 10.60 3.42 -9.15
CA LEU A 77 10.81 2.88 -7.83
C LEU A 77 9.62 3.21 -6.94
N PHE A 78 9.18 2.25 -6.16
CA PHE A 78 8.11 2.44 -5.20
C PHE A 78 8.63 3.23 -4.00
N ASN A 79 7.95 4.32 -3.64
CA ASN A 79 8.35 5.21 -2.54
C ASN A 79 7.35 5.21 -1.37
N GLY A 80 6.54 4.17 -1.29
CA GLY A 80 5.55 4.01 -0.24
C GLY A 80 4.12 4.29 -0.68
N SER A 81 3.21 3.88 0.18
CA SER A 81 1.78 4.07 -0.02
C SER A 81 1.06 4.16 1.32
N ARG A 82 -0.12 4.77 1.30
CA ARG A 82 -1.04 4.84 2.42
C ARG A 82 -2.47 4.86 1.89
N ALA A 83 -3.41 4.47 2.72
CA ALA A 83 -4.82 4.57 2.41
C ALA A 83 -5.52 5.55 3.35
N GLU A 84 -6.52 6.24 2.83
CA GLU A 84 -7.40 7.13 3.58
C GLU A 84 -8.81 7.09 3.00
N PHE A 85 -9.80 7.36 3.85
CA PHE A 85 -11.15 7.65 3.38
C PHE A 85 -11.27 9.13 3.06
N ARG A 86 -11.61 9.45 1.82
CA ARG A 86 -12.05 10.79 1.41
C ARG A 86 -13.52 10.70 1.10
N GLU A 87 -14.34 11.25 2.00
CA GLU A 87 -15.79 11.06 1.96
C GLU A 87 -16.10 9.56 1.96
N ASP A 88 -16.75 9.04 0.91
CA ASP A 88 -17.11 7.62 0.76
C ASP A 88 -16.20 6.87 -0.23
N VAL A 89 -15.02 7.40 -0.51
CA VAL A 89 -14.07 6.80 -1.46
C VAL A 89 -12.82 6.32 -0.71
N PHE A 90 -12.54 5.02 -0.83
CA PHE A 90 -11.29 4.45 -0.35
C PHE A 90 -10.16 4.90 -1.30
N THR A 91 -9.33 5.83 -0.83
CA THR A 91 -8.28 6.46 -1.64
C THR A 91 -6.93 5.91 -1.25
N ILE A 92 -6.24 5.29 -2.20
CA ILE A 92 -4.86 4.85 -2.05
C ILE A 92 -3.97 5.95 -2.61
N LEU A 93 -3.13 6.51 -1.74
CA LEU A 93 -2.09 7.45 -2.11
C LEU A 93 -0.78 6.68 -2.25
N MET A 94 -0.11 6.81 -3.38
CA MET A 94 1.18 6.19 -3.61
C MET A 94 2.15 7.16 -4.26
N ASP A 95 3.43 6.98 -3.94
CA ASP A 95 4.50 7.77 -4.53
C ASP A 95 5.48 6.85 -5.29
N GLU A 96 5.95 7.36 -6.43
CA GLU A 96 7.01 6.72 -7.22
C GLU A 96 8.13 7.70 -7.51
N ILE A 97 9.36 7.19 -7.53
CA ILE A 97 10.57 7.93 -7.91
C ILE A 97 11.06 7.39 -9.25
N GLU A 98 11.50 8.26 -10.15
CA GLU A 98 12.10 7.85 -11.42
C GLU A 98 13.61 8.01 -11.35
N VAL A 99 14.34 6.92 -11.58
CA VAL A 99 15.81 6.91 -11.64
C VAL A 99 16.27 6.51 -13.04
N LYS A 100 17.36 7.11 -13.52
CA LYS A 100 17.94 6.73 -14.83
C LYS A 100 18.77 5.47 -14.66
N ASN A 101 18.42 4.40 -15.37
CA ASN A 101 19.25 3.22 -15.49
C ASN A 101 20.14 3.34 -16.74
N THR A 102 21.21 4.11 -16.61
CA THR A 102 22.26 4.24 -17.63
C THR A 102 23.36 3.22 -17.39
N GLU A 103 23.67 2.42 -18.40
CA GLU A 103 24.83 1.52 -18.42
C GLU A 103 26.11 2.31 -18.09
N GLY A 104 26.85 1.85 -17.08
CA GLY A 104 28.14 2.42 -16.70
C GLY A 104 28.17 3.16 -15.36
N ASP A 105 27.01 3.55 -14.81
CA ASP A 105 26.97 4.29 -13.55
C ASP A 105 26.96 3.35 -12.34
N HIS A 106 28.14 2.83 -11.99
CA HIS A 106 28.36 2.04 -10.77
C HIS A 106 28.07 2.82 -9.48
N SER A 107 27.70 4.11 -9.56
CA SER A 107 27.31 4.92 -8.40
C SER A 107 25.81 4.81 -8.05
N ASN A 108 24.96 4.37 -8.99
CA ASN A 108 23.52 4.28 -8.76
C ASN A 108 23.03 2.94 -8.18
N SER A 109 23.89 1.94 -8.06
CA SER A 109 23.55 0.67 -7.38
C SER A 109 23.23 0.89 -5.89
N HIS A 110 23.62 2.03 -5.33
CA HIS A 110 23.39 2.39 -3.93
C HIS A 110 21.99 2.97 -3.66
N TYR A 111 21.24 3.37 -4.71
CA TYR A 111 19.90 3.93 -4.60
C TYR A 111 18.78 2.89 -4.71
N LEU A 112 19.10 1.68 -5.16
CA LEU A 112 18.15 0.59 -5.27
C LEU A 112 18.13 -0.19 -3.95
N ASP A 113 17.45 0.37 -2.95
CA ASP A 113 17.05 -0.45 -1.81
C ASP A 113 16.10 -1.55 -2.32
N ASN A 114 16.33 -2.81 -1.93
CA ASN A 114 15.45 -3.93 -2.24
C ASN A 114 14.00 -3.68 -1.79
N LYS A 115 13.77 -2.73 -0.88
CA LYS A 115 12.44 -2.32 -0.44
C LYS A 115 11.70 -1.40 -1.43
N GLN A 116 12.39 -0.77 -2.37
CA GLN A 116 11.78 0.12 -3.38
C GLN A 116 11.57 -0.57 -4.73
N LEU A 117 12.29 -1.66 -4.95
CA LEU A 117 12.10 -2.59 -6.05
C LEU A 117 11.26 -3.77 -5.58
N GLY A 118 10.55 -4.40 -6.51
CA GLY A 118 9.90 -5.67 -6.24
C GLY A 118 8.38 -5.60 -6.17
N LEU A 119 7.83 -6.56 -5.45
CA LEU A 119 6.41 -6.81 -5.32
C LEU A 119 5.94 -6.41 -3.92
N HIS A 120 5.03 -5.44 -3.86
CA HIS A 120 4.35 -5.04 -2.63
C HIS A 120 2.90 -5.48 -2.70
N ILE A 121 2.43 -6.14 -1.65
CA ILE A 121 1.05 -6.59 -1.53
C ILE A 121 0.48 -6.01 -0.26
N TYR A 122 -0.65 -5.34 -0.40
CA TYR A 122 -1.33 -4.72 0.70
C TYR A 122 -2.74 -5.28 0.83
N LYS A 123 -3.06 -5.85 1.99
CA LYS A 123 -4.44 -6.18 2.34
C LYS A 123 -5.17 -4.88 2.68
N LEU A 124 -6.32 -4.67 2.03
CA LEU A 124 -7.17 -3.51 2.26
C LEU A 124 -8.15 -3.81 3.39
N ASP A 125 -8.11 -3.01 4.46
CA ASP A 125 -9.08 -3.06 5.56
C ASP A 125 -10.13 -1.98 5.33
N LYS A 126 -11.08 -2.28 4.44
CA LYS A 126 -12.19 -1.37 4.12
C LYS A 126 -13.48 -1.90 4.73
N GLN A 127 -14.19 -1.02 5.42
CA GLN A 127 -15.55 -1.28 5.90
C GLN A 127 -16.53 -0.79 4.80
N GLN A 128 -16.95 -1.70 3.92
CA GLN A 128 -18.10 -1.54 2.99
C GLN A 128 -18.09 -0.33 2.03
N THR A 129 -16.95 0.03 1.44
CA THR A 129 -16.90 1.10 0.42
C THR A 129 -17.16 0.61 -1.00
N THR A 130 -17.90 1.40 -1.78
CA THR A 130 -18.34 1.09 -3.15
C THR A 130 -17.27 1.39 -4.21
N SER A 131 -16.35 2.32 -3.95
CA SER A 131 -15.32 2.71 -4.92
C SER A 131 -13.92 2.83 -4.31
N ILE A 132 -12.92 2.46 -5.10
CA ILE A 132 -11.50 2.59 -4.79
C ILE A 132 -10.88 3.51 -5.84
N LYS A 133 -10.08 4.48 -5.39
CA LYS A 133 -9.29 5.36 -6.25
C LYS A 133 -7.82 5.25 -5.92
N VAL A 134 -6.97 5.38 -6.92
CA VAL A 134 -5.53 5.43 -6.75
C VAL A 134 -4.99 6.75 -7.24
N ILE A 135 -4.30 7.47 -6.37
CA ILE A 135 -3.62 8.72 -6.67
C ILE A 135 -2.12 8.44 -6.58
N LYS A 136 -1.44 8.51 -7.71
CA LYS A 136 -0.01 8.33 -7.83
C LYS A 136 0.68 9.66 -8.10
N ASN A 137 1.64 10.04 -7.25
CA ASN A 137 2.35 11.33 -7.35
C ASN A 137 1.37 12.52 -7.51
N GLY A 138 0.28 12.51 -6.75
CA GLY A 138 -0.76 13.54 -6.78
C GLY A 138 -1.73 13.47 -7.97
N ARG A 139 -1.64 12.48 -8.87
CA ARG A 139 -2.55 12.33 -10.01
C ARG A 139 -3.34 11.04 -9.94
N GLU A 140 -4.64 11.10 -10.21
CA GLU A 140 -5.47 9.91 -10.34
C GLU A 140 -5.01 9.07 -11.54
N ILE A 141 -4.92 7.76 -11.35
CA ILE A 141 -4.56 6.81 -12.40
C ILE A 141 -5.63 5.73 -12.54
N PRO A 142 -5.83 5.18 -13.74
CA PRO A 142 -6.60 3.96 -13.88
C PRO A 142 -5.86 2.82 -13.18
N ILE A 143 -6.62 1.89 -12.60
CA ILE A 143 -6.09 0.68 -11.98
C ILE A 143 -6.67 -0.55 -12.65
N ASP A 144 -5.81 -1.53 -12.93
CA ASP A 144 -6.23 -2.81 -13.46
C ASP A 144 -6.92 -3.61 -12.35
N ARG A 145 -8.25 -3.70 -12.44
CA ARG A 145 -9.10 -4.40 -11.48
C ARG A 145 -9.40 -5.82 -11.96
N ILE A 146 -9.23 -6.79 -11.08
CA ILE A 146 -9.52 -8.21 -11.36
C ILE A 146 -10.48 -8.76 -10.31
N GLY A 147 -11.49 -9.51 -10.77
CA GLY A 147 -12.45 -10.20 -9.90
C GLY A 147 -13.87 -9.60 -9.85
N SER A 148 -14.17 -8.64 -10.73
CA SER A 148 -15.48 -7.98 -10.80
C SER A 148 -16.59 -8.85 -11.36
#